data_AF-A0A5N1LAL4-F1
#
_entry.id   AF-A0A5N1LAL4-F1
#
_cell.length_a   1.000
_cell.length_b   1.000
_cell.length_c   1.000
_cell.angle_alpha   90.00
_cell.angle_beta   90.00
_cell.angle_gamma   90.00
#
_symmetry.space_group_name_H-M   'P 1'
#
loop_
_entity.id
_entity.type
_entity.pdbx_description
1 polymer ?
#
loop_
_entity_poly.entity_id
_entity_poly.type
_entity_poly.pdbx_seq_one_letter_code
_entity_poly.pdbx_strand_id
1 'polypeptide(L)'
;MSSLQTQFRDLATWAADSSPLYAYLCREAAEDSDILDIAATVPEGRQAPHLLLAAVQYLLDRHPNHRLAEYYPSITQTAHDPDDGCFPAFREFCLDRADDIRPLLRTRRTQTNAVRRSAVLYPAIARVARAADGPLALVELGPSAGLNLLFDRYRYDYDGRVVGNSDSPVTIGSSVRRGDPPLPDTPPEIHSRVGIDRNPLDVTDEADRDWLRALVWPEHGARRAVLDGALTVARDDPPELIEGDMLDDLPPVLDEIPSDVPVCVVNTLVLYQVPAELSEALTALLEAQMAERQLHWLTGQRDLSGGESVRLDWRRWTDDGIETTRLVDYEPHGAWLSWRP
;
A
#
# COMPACT_ATOMS: atom_id res chain seq x y z
N MET A 1 5.23 31.94 1.47
CA MET A 1 5.56 30.51 1.35
C MET A 1 4.75 29.95 0.20
N SER A 2 5.38 29.29 -0.76
CA SER A 2 4.66 28.57 -1.81
C SER A 2 4.00 27.30 -1.25
N SER A 3 3.01 26.76 -1.95
CA SER A 3 2.36 25.48 -1.58
C SER A 3 3.38 24.35 -1.41
N LEU A 4 4.40 24.29 -2.29
CA LEU A 4 5.46 23.27 -2.22
C LEU A 4 6.33 23.40 -0.96
N GLN A 5 6.69 24.62 -0.55
CA GLN A 5 7.45 24.82 0.69
C GLN A 5 6.70 24.28 1.90
N THR A 6 5.39 24.53 1.97
CA THR A 6 4.53 24.00 3.03
C THR A 6 4.52 22.47 3.01
N GLN A 7 4.34 21.84 1.84
CA GLN A 7 4.35 20.37 1.73
C GLN A 7 5.66 19.74 2.25
N PHE A 8 6.81 20.33 1.92
CA PHE A 8 8.11 19.84 2.43
C PHE A 8 8.21 20.01 3.96
N ARG A 9 7.80 21.15 4.52
CA ARG A 9 7.83 21.37 5.98
C ARG A 9 6.85 20.46 6.73
N ASP A 10 5.69 20.18 6.14
CA ASP A 10 4.70 19.25 6.71
C ASP A 10 5.27 17.83 6.72
N LEU A 11 5.86 17.36 5.61
CA LEU A 11 6.53 16.06 5.57
C LEU A 11 7.71 16.00 6.54
N ALA A 12 8.49 17.08 6.66
CA ALA A 12 9.60 17.13 7.61
C ALA A 12 9.15 16.91 9.06
N THR A 13 8.01 17.48 9.42
CA THR A 13 7.40 17.31 10.75
C THR A 13 6.90 15.88 10.92
N TRP A 14 6.20 15.34 9.91
CA TRP A 14 5.65 13.99 9.96
C TRP A 14 6.75 12.90 10.00
N ALA A 15 7.86 13.12 9.32
CA ALA A 15 8.97 12.17 9.24
C ALA A 15 9.87 12.16 10.48
N ALA A 16 9.81 13.16 11.35
CA ALA A 16 10.82 13.42 12.38
C ALA A 16 11.15 12.21 13.27
N ASP A 17 10.14 11.44 13.67
CA ASP A 17 10.30 10.28 14.56
C ASP A 17 10.56 8.96 13.80
N SER A 18 10.39 8.95 12.47
CA SER A 18 10.41 7.72 11.66
C SER A 18 11.55 7.67 10.63
N SER A 19 11.97 8.82 10.11
CA SER A 19 13.10 8.99 9.19
C SER A 19 13.77 10.34 9.46
N PRO A 20 14.78 10.37 10.35
CA PRO A 20 15.58 11.57 10.58
C PRO A 20 16.19 12.13 9.30
N LEU A 21 16.58 11.26 8.34
CA LEU A 21 17.11 11.66 7.04
C LEU A 21 16.07 12.43 6.23
N TYR A 22 14.88 11.87 6.01
CA TYR A 22 13.85 12.55 5.22
C TYR A 22 13.34 13.80 5.92
N ALA A 23 13.28 13.80 7.24
CA ALA A 23 12.96 14.99 8.01
C ALA A 23 13.99 16.11 7.79
N TYR A 24 15.29 15.78 7.81
CA TYR A 24 16.36 16.73 7.54
C TYR A 24 16.32 17.26 6.10
N LEU A 25 16.32 16.37 5.12
CA LEU A 25 16.29 16.74 3.70
C LEU A 25 15.08 17.61 3.35
N CYS A 26 13.90 17.32 3.92
CA CYS A 26 12.71 18.11 3.66
C CYS A 26 12.78 19.52 4.26
N ARG A 27 13.38 19.70 5.44
CA ARG A 27 13.57 21.04 6.03
C ARG A 27 14.44 21.92 5.13
N GLU A 28 15.57 21.38 4.70
CA GLU A 28 16.51 22.11 3.84
C GLU A 28 15.94 22.34 2.43
N ALA A 29 15.28 21.34 1.84
CA ALA A 29 14.63 21.45 0.54
C ALA A 29 13.52 22.51 0.51
N ALA A 30 12.85 22.77 1.63
CA ALA A 30 11.84 23.83 1.73
C ALA A 30 12.42 25.24 1.54
N GLU A 31 13.73 25.42 1.74
CA GLU A 31 14.42 26.71 1.61
C GLU A 31 15.26 26.82 0.32
N ASP A 32 15.37 25.76 -0.48
CA ASP A 32 16.18 25.73 -1.71
C ASP A 32 15.33 25.88 -2.98
N SER A 33 15.56 26.97 -3.73
CA SER A 33 14.78 27.28 -4.92
C SER A 33 14.94 26.28 -6.05
N ASP A 34 16.12 25.67 -6.20
CA ASP A 34 16.40 24.77 -7.32
C ASP A 34 15.78 23.40 -7.08
N ILE A 35 15.80 22.94 -5.82
CA ILE A 35 15.11 21.72 -5.42
C ILE A 35 13.59 21.88 -5.56
N LEU A 36 13.05 23.04 -5.16
CA LEU A 36 11.63 23.34 -5.34
C LEU A 36 11.25 23.41 -6.83
N ASP A 37 12.12 23.89 -7.71
CA ASP A 37 11.89 23.90 -9.16
C ASP A 37 11.88 22.48 -9.77
N ILE A 38 12.74 21.58 -9.29
CA ILE A 38 12.68 20.15 -9.67
C ILE A 38 11.36 19.56 -9.18
N ALA A 39 11.01 19.76 -7.91
CA ALA A 39 9.79 19.24 -7.30
C ALA A 39 8.51 19.77 -7.97
N ALA A 40 8.53 21.00 -8.50
CA ALA A 40 7.41 21.59 -9.25
C ALA A 40 7.08 20.84 -10.56
N THR A 41 7.92 19.90 -10.99
CA THR A 41 7.63 18.98 -12.09
C THR A 41 6.49 18.01 -11.76
N VAL A 42 6.23 17.77 -10.47
CA VAL A 42 5.17 16.87 -10.01
C VAL A 42 3.80 17.48 -10.37
N PRO A 43 2.91 16.72 -11.05
CA PRO A 43 1.56 17.18 -11.34
C PRO A 43 0.78 17.59 -10.09
N GLU A 44 -0.11 18.58 -10.23
CA GLU A 44 -0.96 19.06 -9.14
C GLU A 44 -1.78 17.93 -8.51
N GLY A 45 -2.01 18.01 -7.19
CA GLY A 45 -2.72 17.00 -6.42
C GLY A 45 -1.89 15.77 -6.03
N ARG A 46 -0.61 15.70 -6.40
CA ARG A 46 0.32 14.65 -5.93
C ARG A 46 1.23 15.15 -4.81
N GLN A 47 1.74 14.20 -4.03
CA GLN A 47 2.64 14.45 -2.90
C GLN A 47 4.07 14.69 -3.39
N ALA A 48 4.39 15.93 -3.78
CA ALA A 48 5.66 16.25 -4.43
C ALA A 48 6.92 15.88 -3.61
N PRO A 49 6.99 16.13 -2.29
CA PRO A 49 8.13 15.73 -1.48
C PRO A 49 8.37 14.21 -1.49
N HIS A 50 7.30 13.41 -1.35
CA HIS A 50 7.39 11.96 -1.36
C HIS A 50 7.90 11.43 -2.71
N LEU A 51 7.44 12.00 -3.82
CA LEU A 51 7.88 11.61 -5.16
C LEU A 51 9.34 11.99 -5.43
N LEU A 52 9.77 13.18 -4.99
CA LEU A 52 11.17 13.59 -5.12
C LEU A 52 12.10 12.66 -4.35
N LEU A 53 11.80 12.40 -3.07
CA LEU A 53 12.62 11.52 -2.24
C LEU A 53 12.68 10.09 -2.79
N ALA A 54 11.55 9.56 -3.27
CA ALA A 54 11.51 8.25 -3.93
C ALA A 54 12.31 8.23 -5.24
N ALA A 55 12.19 9.26 -6.09
CA ALA A 55 12.97 9.36 -7.32
C ALA A 55 14.47 9.43 -7.05
N VAL A 56 14.89 10.20 -6.04
CA VAL A 56 16.29 10.26 -5.60
C VAL A 56 16.76 8.89 -5.11
N GLN A 57 16.00 8.22 -4.24
CA GLN A 57 16.37 6.89 -3.75
C GLN A 57 16.45 5.86 -4.89
N TYR A 58 15.50 5.89 -5.83
CA TYR A 58 15.47 5.00 -7.01
C TYR A 58 16.73 5.14 -7.87
N LEU A 59 17.19 6.37 -8.11
CA LEU A 59 18.40 6.63 -8.90
C LEU A 59 19.68 6.42 -8.07
N LEU A 60 19.67 6.74 -6.79
CA LEU A 60 20.82 6.60 -5.91
C LEU A 60 21.22 5.14 -5.70
N ASP A 61 20.23 4.23 -5.66
CA ASP A 61 20.46 2.78 -5.62
C ASP A 61 21.28 2.28 -6.83
N ARG A 62 21.15 2.95 -7.98
CA ARG A 62 21.94 2.69 -9.21
C ARG A 62 23.30 3.41 -9.22
N HIS A 63 23.55 4.27 -8.24
CA HIS A 63 24.76 5.06 -8.08
C HIS A 63 25.31 5.00 -6.65
N PRO A 64 25.59 3.80 -6.10
CA PRO A 64 25.93 3.62 -4.68
C PRO A 64 27.27 4.26 -4.27
N ASN A 65 28.10 4.66 -5.24
CA ASN A 65 29.38 5.33 -4.98
C ASN A 65 29.24 6.86 -4.81
N HIS A 66 28.05 7.42 -4.99
CA HIS A 66 27.83 8.84 -4.76
C HIS A 66 27.81 9.13 -3.25
N ARG A 67 28.41 10.23 -2.80
CA ARG A 67 28.52 10.58 -1.37
C ARG A 67 27.17 10.67 -0.63
N LEU A 68 26.07 10.95 -1.34
CA LEU A 68 24.72 10.90 -0.77
C LEU A 68 24.35 9.50 -0.23
N ALA A 69 24.86 8.43 -0.85
CA ALA A 69 24.57 7.06 -0.43
C ALA A 69 25.07 6.77 0.99
N GLU A 70 26.07 7.50 1.48
CA GLU A 70 26.60 7.38 2.85
C GLU A 70 25.54 7.71 3.91
N TYR A 71 24.46 8.42 3.57
CA TYR A 71 23.38 8.76 4.50
C TYR A 71 22.19 7.79 4.41
N TYR A 72 22.11 6.94 3.39
CA TYR A 72 20.94 6.09 3.13
C TYR A 72 21.15 4.68 3.70
N PRO A 73 20.54 4.31 4.85
CA PRO A 73 20.66 2.97 5.43
C PRO A 73 20.01 1.86 4.58
N SER A 74 19.25 2.23 3.54
CA SER A 74 18.78 1.29 2.53
C SER A 74 19.85 0.87 1.51
N ILE A 75 20.97 1.60 1.44
CA ILE A 75 22.03 1.39 0.44
C ILE A 75 23.35 1.00 1.13
N THR A 76 23.67 1.62 2.27
CA THR A 76 24.89 1.34 3.05
C THR A 76 24.58 0.76 4.43
N GLN A 77 25.46 -0.11 4.94
CA GLN A 77 25.31 -0.72 6.27
C GLN A 77 25.68 0.23 7.41
N THR A 78 26.53 1.23 7.15
CA THR A 78 27.04 2.18 8.15
C THR A 78 26.64 3.59 7.77
N ALA A 79 25.33 3.82 7.64
CA ALA A 79 24.82 5.12 7.26
C ALA A 79 25.16 6.17 8.32
N HIS A 80 25.60 7.35 7.86
CA HIS A 80 25.84 8.50 8.71
C HIS A 80 24.51 9.17 9.07
N ASP A 81 24.42 9.71 10.29
CA ASP A 81 23.33 10.61 10.64
C ASP A 81 23.40 11.88 9.76
N PRO A 82 22.25 12.53 9.47
CA PRO A 82 22.26 13.76 8.69
C PRO A 82 23.07 14.86 9.38
N ASP A 83 24.08 15.38 8.66
CA ASP A 83 24.96 16.46 9.07
C ASP A 83 24.99 17.58 8.02
N ASP A 84 25.84 18.59 8.22
CA ASP A 84 25.99 19.74 7.31
C ASP A 84 26.44 19.34 5.88
N GLY A 85 26.95 18.10 5.69
CA GLY A 85 27.31 17.55 4.38
C GLY A 85 26.14 16.88 3.65
N CYS A 86 25.08 16.49 4.37
CA CYS A 86 23.98 15.68 3.86
C CYS A 86 23.17 16.43 2.79
N PHE A 87 22.70 17.65 3.08
CA PHE A 87 21.90 18.39 2.10
C PHE A 87 22.71 18.85 0.89
N PRO A 88 23.96 19.35 1.03
CA PRO A 88 24.82 19.61 -0.13
C PRO A 88 24.99 18.40 -1.07
N ALA A 89 25.16 17.19 -0.51
CA ALA A 89 25.22 15.96 -1.30
C ALA A 89 23.89 15.64 -2.00
N PHE A 90 22.75 15.83 -1.30
CA PHE A 90 21.43 15.64 -1.87
C PHE A 90 21.15 16.62 -3.01
N ARG A 91 21.48 17.89 -2.79
CA ARG A 91 21.29 18.96 -3.77
C ARG A 91 22.14 18.74 -5.02
N GLU A 92 23.42 18.42 -4.85
CA GLU A 92 24.31 18.02 -5.96
C GLU A 92 23.70 16.89 -6.78
N PHE A 93 23.29 15.79 -6.12
CA PHE A 93 22.70 14.65 -6.80
C PHE A 93 21.44 15.03 -7.59
N CYS A 94 20.55 15.81 -6.98
CA CYS A 94 19.31 16.27 -7.61
C CYS A 94 19.58 17.11 -8.87
N LEU A 95 20.56 18.03 -8.81
CA LEU A 95 20.89 18.90 -9.94
C LEU A 95 21.60 18.14 -11.06
N ASP A 96 22.57 17.29 -10.71
CA ASP A 96 23.32 16.48 -11.68
C ASP A 96 22.47 15.40 -12.36
N ARG A 97 21.32 15.06 -11.77
CA ARG A 97 20.36 14.06 -12.27
C ARG A 97 18.99 14.66 -12.56
N ALA A 98 18.88 15.98 -12.72
CA ALA A 98 17.59 16.64 -12.95
C ALA A 98 16.87 16.07 -14.19
N ASP A 99 17.61 15.75 -15.26
CA ASP A 99 17.06 15.18 -16.49
C ASP A 99 16.54 13.74 -16.32
N ASP A 100 17.06 12.99 -15.35
CA ASP A 100 16.58 11.64 -15.00
C ASP A 100 15.44 11.68 -13.97
N ILE A 101 15.48 12.64 -13.04
CA ILE A 101 14.47 12.81 -11.98
C ILE A 101 13.15 13.31 -12.56
N ARG A 102 13.19 14.36 -13.40
CA ARG A 102 11.97 15.02 -13.90
C ARG A 102 11.02 14.06 -14.64
N PRO A 103 11.47 13.14 -15.51
CA PRO A 103 10.61 12.11 -16.09
C PRO A 103 9.88 11.26 -15.03
N LEU A 104 10.60 10.79 -14.00
CA LEU A 104 10.01 10.00 -12.91
C LEU A 104 8.92 10.80 -12.18
N LEU A 105 9.17 12.08 -11.88
CA LEU A 105 8.21 12.95 -11.20
C LEU A 105 6.90 13.18 -11.99
N ARG A 106 6.97 13.16 -13.32
CA ARG A 106 5.79 13.31 -14.18
C ARG A 106 4.94 12.04 -14.19
N THR A 107 5.57 10.89 -14.33
CA THR A 107 4.88 9.63 -14.65
C THR A 107 4.58 8.80 -13.42
N ARG A 108 5.54 8.66 -12.50
CA ARG A 108 5.40 7.81 -11.32
C ARG A 108 4.47 8.43 -10.28
N ARG A 109 3.91 7.55 -9.45
CA ARG A 109 2.94 7.87 -8.38
C ARG A 109 3.42 7.32 -7.04
N THR A 110 3.00 7.97 -5.97
CA THR A 110 3.07 7.38 -4.63
C THR A 110 2.09 6.22 -4.57
N GLN A 111 2.60 5.00 -4.48
CA GLN A 111 1.79 3.78 -4.45
C GLN A 111 2.21 2.92 -3.28
N THR A 112 1.53 3.11 -2.15
CA THR A 112 1.86 2.45 -0.89
C THR A 112 1.33 1.02 -0.90
N ASN A 113 2.08 0.07 -1.46
CA ASN A 113 1.74 -1.35 -1.42
C ASN A 113 2.16 -2.01 -0.09
N ALA A 114 1.56 -1.57 1.02
CA ALA A 114 1.88 -2.07 2.36
C ALA A 114 1.40 -3.53 2.54
N VAL A 115 2.28 -4.49 2.19
CA VAL A 115 2.05 -5.95 2.24
C VAL A 115 1.59 -6.43 3.61
N ARG A 116 2.09 -5.83 4.69
CA ARG A 116 1.72 -6.20 6.05
C ARG A 116 0.21 -6.04 6.34
N ARG A 117 -0.54 -5.27 5.55
CA ARG A 117 -2.03 -5.25 5.62
C ARG A 117 -2.65 -6.61 5.31
N SER A 118 -1.94 -7.51 4.65
CA SER A 118 -2.35 -8.91 4.49
C SER A 118 -2.56 -9.61 5.85
N ALA A 119 -1.87 -9.19 6.93
CA ALA A 119 -2.13 -9.71 8.28
C ALA A 119 -3.48 -9.25 8.87
N VAL A 120 -4.07 -8.20 8.31
CA VAL A 120 -5.42 -7.74 8.66
C VAL A 120 -6.46 -8.41 7.75
N LEU A 121 -6.12 -8.57 6.48
CA LEU A 121 -6.97 -9.22 5.49
C LEU A 121 -7.10 -10.73 5.71
N TYR A 122 -6.07 -11.42 6.19
CA TYR A 122 -6.11 -12.86 6.44
C TYR A 122 -7.29 -13.29 7.34
N PRO A 123 -7.43 -12.77 8.57
CA PRO A 123 -8.60 -13.10 9.39
C PRO A 123 -9.92 -12.53 8.84
N ALA A 124 -9.90 -11.37 8.16
CA ALA A 124 -11.11 -10.80 7.57
C ALA A 124 -11.67 -11.68 6.43
N ILE A 125 -10.82 -12.08 5.49
CA ILE A 125 -11.19 -12.97 4.38
C ILE A 125 -11.54 -14.35 4.91
N ALA A 126 -10.86 -14.86 5.94
CA ALA A 126 -11.26 -16.12 6.59
C ALA A 126 -12.67 -16.05 7.22
N ARG A 127 -13.04 -14.90 7.80
CA ARG A 127 -14.39 -14.67 8.33
C ARG A 127 -15.45 -14.65 7.22
N VAL A 128 -15.11 -14.06 6.06
CA VAL A 128 -15.97 -14.01 4.88
C VAL A 128 -16.13 -15.40 4.27
N ALA A 129 -15.03 -16.12 4.02
CA ALA A 129 -15.04 -17.45 3.41
C ALA A 129 -15.87 -18.45 4.22
N ARG A 130 -15.76 -18.42 5.56
CA ARG A 130 -16.61 -19.23 6.45
C ARG A 130 -18.10 -18.92 6.35
N ALA A 131 -18.46 -17.67 6.05
CA ALA A 131 -19.84 -17.26 5.89
C ALA A 131 -20.38 -17.56 4.48
N ALA A 132 -19.49 -17.57 3.48
CA ALA A 132 -19.82 -17.86 2.10
C ALA A 132 -19.92 -19.37 1.81
N ASP A 133 -19.22 -20.21 2.58
CA ASP A 133 -19.18 -21.68 2.44
C ASP A 133 -18.67 -22.15 1.06
N GLY A 134 -17.57 -21.55 0.59
CA GLY A 134 -16.94 -21.91 -0.69
C GLY A 134 -15.69 -21.10 -1.01
N PRO A 135 -14.98 -21.44 -2.10
CA PRO A 135 -13.82 -20.69 -2.56
C PRO A 135 -14.25 -19.29 -3.02
N LEU A 136 -13.51 -18.27 -2.60
CA LEU A 136 -13.85 -16.88 -2.92
C LEU A 136 -13.22 -16.43 -4.25
N ALA A 137 -13.96 -15.69 -5.06
CA ALA A 137 -13.38 -14.81 -6.07
C ALA A 137 -13.04 -13.45 -5.42
N LEU A 138 -11.77 -13.05 -5.44
CA LEU A 138 -11.31 -11.79 -4.85
C LEU A 138 -11.20 -10.71 -5.91
N VAL A 139 -11.70 -9.52 -5.59
CA VAL A 139 -11.51 -8.32 -6.41
C VAL A 139 -10.97 -7.19 -5.54
N GLU A 140 -9.70 -6.79 -5.70
CA GLU A 140 -9.12 -5.66 -4.95
C GLU A 140 -9.21 -4.35 -5.76
N LEU A 141 -9.71 -3.29 -5.12
CA LEU A 141 -9.77 -1.94 -5.69
C LEU A 141 -8.58 -1.10 -5.21
N GLY A 142 -7.80 -0.56 -6.15
CA GLY A 142 -6.55 0.15 -5.88
C GLY A 142 -5.40 -0.70 -5.30
N PRO A 143 -5.12 -1.90 -5.84
CA PRO A 143 -4.11 -2.83 -5.33
C PRO A 143 -2.65 -2.41 -5.60
N SER A 144 -2.42 -1.39 -6.45
CA SER A 144 -1.11 -1.08 -7.02
C SER A 144 -0.49 -2.28 -7.75
N ALA A 145 0.33 -3.08 -7.05
CA ALA A 145 1.02 -4.25 -7.61
C ALA A 145 0.37 -5.59 -7.17
N GLY A 146 -0.83 -5.56 -6.59
CA GLY A 146 -1.57 -6.79 -6.26
C GLY A 146 -1.02 -7.60 -5.08
N LEU A 147 -0.02 -7.11 -4.34
CA LEU A 147 0.63 -7.91 -3.30
C LEU A 147 -0.32 -8.35 -2.17
N ASN A 148 -1.39 -7.61 -1.88
CA ASN A 148 -2.38 -8.04 -0.87
C ASN A 148 -3.41 -9.05 -1.41
N LEU A 149 -3.59 -9.18 -2.72
CA LEU A 149 -4.35 -10.28 -3.34
C LEU A 149 -3.68 -11.64 -3.10
N LEU A 150 -2.40 -11.66 -2.70
CA LEU A 150 -1.62 -12.86 -2.41
C LEU A 150 -1.59 -13.22 -0.92
N PHE A 151 -2.54 -12.71 -0.12
CA PHE A 151 -2.59 -12.92 1.33
C PHE A 151 -2.54 -14.41 1.74
N ASP A 152 -3.09 -15.32 0.94
CA ASP A 152 -3.09 -16.77 1.16
C ASP A 152 -1.69 -17.41 0.98
N ARG A 153 -0.75 -16.70 0.35
CA ARG A 153 0.59 -17.21 0.04
C ARG A 153 1.66 -16.79 1.03
N TYR A 154 1.30 -16.01 2.03
CA TYR A 154 2.22 -15.53 3.05
C TYR A 154 2.14 -16.37 4.33
N ARG A 155 3.25 -16.40 5.06
CA ARG A 155 3.28 -16.86 6.46
C ARG A 155 3.02 -15.69 7.38
N TYR A 156 2.26 -15.91 8.45
CA TYR A 156 1.95 -14.89 9.44
C TYR A 156 2.47 -15.27 10.82
N ASP A 157 2.85 -14.27 11.61
CA ASP A 157 3.19 -14.41 13.03
C ASP A 157 2.41 -13.36 13.84
N TYR A 158 1.47 -13.84 14.64
CA TYR A 158 0.67 -13.03 15.56
C TYR A 158 1.09 -13.30 17.00
N ASP A 159 2.10 -12.56 17.46
CA ASP A 159 2.65 -12.64 18.81
C ASP A 159 3.04 -14.09 19.21
N GLY A 160 3.66 -14.83 18.27
CA GLY A 160 4.08 -16.23 18.43
C GLY A 160 3.09 -17.26 17.88
N ARG A 161 1.86 -16.86 17.53
CA ARG A 161 0.91 -17.73 16.81
C ARG A 161 1.17 -17.65 15.31
N VAL A 162 1.71 -18.72 14.77
CA VAL A 162 2.07 -18.83 13.34
C VAL A 162 0.97 -19.53 12.57
N VAL A 163 0.54 -18.94 11.44
CA VAL A 163 -0.47 -19.48 10.52
C VAL A 163 -0.15 -19.12 9.06
N GLY A 164 -0.93 -19.66 8.11
CA GLY A 164 -0.80 -19.38 6.69
C GLY A 164 0.13 -20.35 5.98
N ASN A 165 0.73 -19.92 4.87
CA ASN A 165 1.59 -20.77 4.06
C ASN A 165 2.95 -20.99 4.74
N SER A 166 3.21 -22.19 5.27
CA SER A 166 4.46 -22.53 5.95
C SER A 166 5.70 -22.44 5.06
N ASP A 167 5.52 -22.59 3.75
CA ASP A 167 6.61 -22.61 2.75
C ASP A 167 6.91 -21.21 2.20
N SER A 168 6.17 -20.19 2.65
CA SER A 168 6.38 -18.82 2.20
C SER A 168 7.76 -18.29 2.62
N PRO A 169 8.53 -17.64 1.72
CA PRO A 169 9.83 -17.07 2.05
C PRO A 169 9.72 -15.81 2.93
N VAL A 170 8.51 -15.31 3.18
CA VAL A 170 8.24 -14.12 3.98
C VAL A 170 7.31 -14.43 5.13
N THR A 171 7.70 -14.00 6.33
CA THR A 171 6.82 -13.97 7.50
C THR A 171 6.38 -12.54 7.77
N ILE A 172 5.07 -12.32 7.74
CA ILE A 172 4.42 -11.07 8.07
C ILE A 172 4.05 -11.09 9.55
N GLY A 173 4.74 -10.28 10.35
CA GLY A 173 4.42 -10.09 11.77
C GLY A 173 3.38 -9.00 12.00
N SER A 174 2.42 -9.25 12.89
CA SER A 174 1.45 -8.26 13.39
C SER A 174 1.00 -8.59 14.80
N SER A 175 0.94 -7.60 15.70
CA SER A 175 0.45 -7.83 17.06
C SER A 175 -1.07 -7.77 17.17
N VAL A 176 -1.68 -8.70 17.93
CA VAL A 176 -3.11 -8.68 18.26
C VAL A 176 -3.29 -7.95 19.58
N ARG A 177 -3.63 -6.66 19.52
CA ARG A 177 -3.84 -5.83 20.72
C ARG A 177 -5.10 -6.22 21.49
N ARG A 178 -6.16 -6.63 20.78
CA ARG A 178 -7.47 -6.98 21.36
C ARG A 178 -8.20 -7.99 20.48
N GLY A 179 -9.10 -8.77 21.10
CA GLY A 179 -9.97 -9.73 20.44
C GLY A 179 -9.26 -11.04 20.08
N ASP A 180 -10.01 -11.96 19.46
CA ASP A 180 -9.51 -13.25 18.97
C ASP A 180 -9.87 -13.38 17.48
N PRO A 181 -9.01 -12.89 16.56
CA PRO A 181 -9.27 -12.98 15.14
C PRO A 181 -9.32 -14.45 14.68
N PRO A 182 -10.17 -14.81 13.70
CA PRO A 182 -10.18 -16.15 13.13
C PRO A 182 -8.90 -16.37 12.31
N LEU A 183 -7.93 -17.05 12.92
CA LEU A 183 -6.65 -17.40 12.31
C LEU A 183 -6.60 -18.90 12.04
N PRO A 184 -7.19 -19.40 10.93
CA PRO A 184 -7.07 -20.79 10.55
C PRO A 184 -5.61 -21.12 10.21
N ASP A 185 -5.20 -22.37 10.42
CA ASP A 185 -3.83 -22.81 10.12
C ASP A 185 -3.56 -22.75 8.61
N THR A 186 -4.54 -23.15 7.80
CA THR A 186 -4.51 -23.06 6.34
C THR A 186 -5.34 -21.87 5.85
N PRO A 187 -4.88 -21.17 4.79
CA PRO A 187 -5.65 -20.09 4.19
C PRO A 187 -7.00 -20.58 3.61
N PRO A 188 -8.00 -19.70 3.49
CA PRO A 188 -9.20 -20.00 2.71
C PRO A 188 -8.88 -20.31 1.24
N GLU A 189 -9.66 -21.19 0.62
CA GLU A 189 -9.54 -21.46 -0.81
C GLU A 189 -9.96 -20.25 -1.65
N ILE A 190 -9.18 -19.95 -2.68
CA ILE A 190 -9.41 -18.83 -3.59
C ILE A 190 -9.69 -19.39 -4.99
N HIS A 191 -10.85 -19.03 -5.54
CA HIS A 191 -11.26 -19.39 -6.90
C HIS A 191 -10.47 -18.57 -7.93
N SER A 192 -10.47 -17.25 -7.76
CA SER A 192 -9.79 -16.30 -8.66
C SER A 192 -9.42 -15.04 -7.89
N ARG A 193 -8.48 -14.25 -8.43
CA ARG A 193 -8.05 -12.96 -7.86
C ARG A 193 -7.81 -11.96 -8.98
N VAL A 194 -8.46 -10.81 -8.91
CA VAL A 194 -8.31 -9.72 -9.88
C VAL A 194 -8.13 -8.41 -9.12
N GLY A 195 -7.28 -7.53 -9.63
CA GLY A 195 -7.08 -6.19 -9.10
C GLY A 195 -7.42 -5.12 -10.12
N ILE A 196 -8.11 -4.06 -9.72
CA ILE A 196 -8.43 -2.91 -10.58
C ILE A 196 -7.70 -1.69 -10.03
N ASP A 197 -6.72 -1.18 -10.78
CA ASP A 197 -5.93 0.00 -10.40
C ASP A 197 -5.82 0.99 -11.57
N ARG A 198 -5.74 2.29 -11.30
CA ARG A 198 -5.52 3.30 -12.35
C ARG A 198 -4.10 3.36 -12.88
N ASN A 199 -3.15 2.72 -12.20
CA ASN A 199 -1.74 2.67 -12.57
C ASN A 199 -1.11 1.40 -11.97
N PRO A 200 -1.54 0.20 -12.39
CA PRO A 200 -1.01 -1.03 -11.84
C PRO A 200 0.50 -1.10 -12.05
N LEU A 201 1.21 -1.73 -11.10
CA LEU A 201 2.65 -1.96 -11.23
C LEU A 201 2.91 -3.44 -11.49
N ASP A 202 3.72 -3.72 -12.52
CA ASP A 202 4.06 -5.07 -12.93
C ASP A 202 5.21 -5.60 -12.08
N VAL A 203 4.91 -6.58 -11.22
CA VAL A 203 5.92 -7.21 -10.36
C VAL A 203 6.97 -8.01 -11.14
N THR A 204 6.72 -8.33 -12.41
CA THR A 204 7.69 -9.00 -13.29
C THR A 204 8.68 -8.00 -13.91
N ASP A 205 8.28 -6.74 -14.09
CA ASP A 205 9.15 -5.64 -14.50
C ASP A 205 10.11 -5.20 -13.40
N GLU A 206 11.37 -4.94 -13.75
CA GLU A 206 12.39 -4.58 -12.77
C GLU A 206 12.27 -3.13 -12.29
N ALA A 207 11.92 -2.20 -13.18
CA ALA A 207 11.79 -0.79 -12.84
C ALA A 207 10.60 -0.55 -11.89
N ASP A 208 9.52 -1.31 -12.04
CA ASP A 208 8.35 -1.26 -11.16
C ASP A 208 8.65 -1.82 -9.77
N ARG A 209 9.37 -2.94 -9.68
CA ARG A 209 9.85 -3.47 -8.38
C ARG A 209 10.78 -2.48 -7.68
N ASP A 210 11.70 -1.88 -8.41
CA ASP A 210 12.62 -0.90 -7.84
C ASP A 210 11.91 0.38 -7.44
N TRP A 211 10.88 0.79 -8.19
CA TRP A 211 10.02 1.89 -7.79
C TRP A 211 9.27 1.59 -6.49
N LEU A 212 8.70 0.39 -6.33
CA LEU A 212 8.07 -0.05 -5.08
C LEU A 212 9.04 -0.01 -3.91
N ARG A 213 10.30 -0.43 -4.10
CA ARG A 213 11.36 -0.33 -3.09
C ARG A 213 11.70 1.11 -2.75
N ALA A 214 11.79 1.98 -3.75
CA ALA A 214 12.11 3.40 -3.56
C ALA A 214 11.04 4.14 -2.75
N LEU A 215 9.79 3.69 -2.78
CA LEU A 215 8.70 4.20 -1.96
C LEU A 215 8.78 3.77 -0.48
N VAL A 216 9.60 2.76 -0.14
CA VAL A 216 9.91 2.42 1.25
C VAL A 216 11.05 3.31 1.72
N TRP A 217 10.85 3.95 2.87
CA TRP A 217 11.81 4.91 3.42
C TRP A 217 13.14 4.25 3.80
N PRO A 218 14.26 4.99 3.79
CA PRO A 218 15.59 4.43 3.97
C PRO A 218 15.71 3.60 5.26
N GLU A 219 15.19 4.12 6.38
CA GLU A 219 15.25 3.52 7.71
C GLU A 219 14.29 2.33 7.88
N HIS A 220 13.32 2.14 6.98
CA HIS A 220 12.28 1.13 7.12
C HIS A 220 12.73 -0.26 6.61
N GLY A 221 13.90 -0.74 7.06
CA GLY A 221 14.50 -2.00 6.60
C GLY A 221 13.59 -3.23 6.78
N ALA A 222 12.89 -3.33 7.91
CA ALA A 222 11.95 -4.43 8.16
C ALA A 222 10.71 -4.40 7.24
N ARG A 223 10.33 -3.23 6.71
CA ARG A 223 9.25 -3.10 5.73
C ARG A 223 9.76 -3.47 4.34
N ARG A 224 10.99 -3.08 4.01
CA ARG A 224 11.67 -3.43 2.76
C ARG A 224 11.84 -4.94 2.63
N ALA A 225 12.31 -5.62 3.68
CA ALA A 225 12.44 -7.08 3.67
C ALA A 225 11.12 -7.82 3.43
N VAL A 226 10.01 -7.35 4.03
CA VAL A 226 8.68 -7.93 3.76
C VAL A 226 8.25 -7.67 2.31
N LEU A 227 8.49 -6.47 1.79
CA LEU A 227 8.21 -6.14 0.38
C LEU A 227 9.02 -7.03 -0.57
N ASP A 228 10.31 -7.22 -0.34
CA ASP A 228 11.19 -8.04 -1.19
C ASP A 228 10.75 -9.52 -1.21
N GLY A 229 10.38 -10.05 -0.05
CA GLY A 229 9.82 -11.41 0.04
C GLY A 229 8.49 -11.52 -0.71
N ALA A 230 7.59 -10.55 -0.56
CA ALA A 230 6.31 -10.53 -1.27
C ALA A 230 6.48 -10.38 -2.79
N LEU A 231 7.41 -9.54 -3.24
CA LEU A 231 7.76 -9.43 -4.67
C LEU A 231 8.32 -10.75 -5.21
N THR A 232 9.06 -11.51 -4.40
CA THR A 232 9.53 -12.85 -4.80
C THR A 232 8.34 -13.79 -5.00
N VAL A 233 7.43 -13.86 -4.03
CA VAL A 233 6.20 -14.68 -4.13
C VAL A 233 5.34 -14.28 -5.34
N ALA A 234 5.19 -12.98 -5.58
CA ALA A 234 4.34 -12.47 -6.65
C ALA A 234 4.93 -12.72 -8.04
N ARG A 235 6.26 -12.82 -8.19
CA ARG A 235 6.87 -13.08 -9.50
C ARG A 235 6.63 -14.49 -10.01
N ASP A 236 6.48 -15.46 -9.11
CA ASP A 236 6.30 -16.86 -9.49
C ASP A 236 4.90 -17.10 -10.10
N ASP A 237 3.88 -16.39 -9.60
CA ASP A 237 2.52 -16.44 -10.11
C ASP A 237 1.79 -15.12 -9.80
N PRO A 238 1.96 -14.09 -10.65
CA PRO A 238 1.45 -12.74 -10.39
C PRO A 238 -0.08 -12.69 -10.45
N PRO A 239 -0.73 -11.89 -9.59
CA PRO A 239 -2.17 -11.69 -9.68
C PRO A 239 -2.52 -10.94 -10.97
N GLU A 240 -3.72 -11.20 -11.50
CA GLU A 240 -4.25 -10.45 -12.62
C GLU A 240 -4.55 -9.01 -12.19
N LEU A 241 -4.03 -8.03 -12.94
CA LEU A 241 -4.24 -6.61 -12.70
C LEU A 241 -4.77 -5.94 -13.97
N ILE A 242 -5.87 -5.23 -13.82
CA ILE A 242 -6.52 -4.45 -14.86
C ILE A 242 -6.21 -2.99 -14.60
N GLU A 243 -5.66 -2.31 -15.62
CA GLU A 243 -5.57 -0.85 -15.63
C GLU A 243 -6.95 -0.27 -15.92
N GLY A 244 -7.61 0.32 -14.92
CA GLY A 244 -9.00 0.73 -15.03
C GLY A 244 -9.51 1.63 -13.91
N ASP A 245 -10.74 2.12 -14.08
CA ASP A 245 -11.53 2.80 -13.08
C ASP A 245 -12.41 1.81 -12.30
N MET A 246 -12.44 1.95 -10.97
CA MET A 246 -13.18 1.02 -10.11
C MET A 246 -14.71 1.08 -10.29
N LEU A 247 -15.28 2.13 -10.89
CA LEU A 247 -16.71 2.20 -11.19
C LEU A 247 -17.03 1.60 -12.56
N ASP A 248 -16.18 1.85 -13.55
CA ASP A 248 -16.43 1.46 -14.94
C ASP A 248 -16.01 0.00 -15.19
N ASP A 249 -14.92 -0.45 -14.57
CA ASP A 249 -14.30 -1.76 -14.84
C ASP A 249 -14.68 -2.83 -13.82
N LEU A 250 -15.26 -2.47 -12.67
CA LEU A 250 -15.74 -3.45 -11.70
C LEU A 250 -16.91 -4.29 -12.24
N PRO A 251 -17.98 -3.73 -12.85
CA PRO A 251 -19.10 -4.54 -13.34
C PRO A 251 -18.68 -5.60 -14.37
N PRO A 252 -17.87 -5.30 -15.42
CA PRO A 252 -17.37 -6.33 -16.33
C PRO A 252 -16.59 -7.44 -15.63
N VAL A 253 -15.74 -7.10 -14.65
CA VAL A 253 -14.99 -8.10 -13.86
C VAL A 253 -15.94 -8.99 -13.05
N LEU A 254 -17.01 -8.42 -12.49
CA LEU A 254 -18.01 -9.20 -11.78
C LEU A 254 -18.75 -10.15 -12.74
N ASP A 255 -19.13 -9.69 -13.94
CA ASP A 255 -19.86 -10.48 -14.93
C ASP A 255 -19.08 -11.72 -15.42
N GLU A 256 -17.74 -11.67 -15.40
CA GLU A 256 -16.87 -12.80 -15.75
C GLU A 256 -16.79 -13.87 -14.65
N ILE A 257 -17.10 -13.53 -13.40
CA ILE A 257 -17.08 -14.47 -12.28
C ILE A 257 -18.38 -15.27 -12.26
N PRO A 258 -18.34 -16.63 -12.27
CA PRO A 258 -19.53 -17.47 -12.22
C PRO A 258 -20.50 -17.07 -11.10
N SER A 259 -21.80 -17.11 -11.40
CA SER A 259 -22.84 -16.60 -10.48
C SER A 259 -22.98 -17.41 -9.19
N ASP A 260 -22.53 -18.66 -9.19
CA ASP A 260 -22.47 -19.56 -8.03
C ASP A 260 -21.18 -19.40 -7.20
N VAL A 261 -20.21 -18.61 -7.66
CA VAL A 261 -18.98 -18.32 -6.91
C VAL A 261 -19.19 -17.04 -6.07
N PRO A 262 -19.01 -17.12 -4.73
CA PRO A 262 -19.07 -15.95 -3.87
C PRO A 262 -17.93 -14.97 -4.16
N VAL A 263 -18.27 -13.68 -4.25
CA VAL A 263 -17.30 -12.62 -4.51
C VAL A 263 -16.96 -11.89 -3.22
N CYS A 264 -15.67 -11.63 -2.98
CA CYS A 264 -15.23 -10.69 -1.97
C CYS A 264 -14.49 -9.52 -2.63
N VAL A 265 -15.17 -8.37 -2.70
CA VAL A 265 -14.56 -7.10 -3.10
C VAL A 265 -13.81 -6.54 -1.89
N VAL A 266 -12.58 -6.08 -2.09
CA VAL A 266 -11.69 -5.60 -1.03
C VAL A 266 -11.14 -4.23 -1.38
N ASN A 267 -11.21 -3.30 -0.44
CA ASN A 267 -10.37 -2.10 -0.45
C ASN A 267 -9.93 -1.77 0.97
N THR A 268 -8.64 -1.51 1.16
CA THR A 268 -8.12 -1.17 2.49
C THR A 268 -8.05 0.33 2.70
N LEU A 269 -7.39 1.06 1.80
CA LEU A 269 -7.16 2.50 1.97
C LEU A 269 -7.33 3.31 0.67
N VAL A 270 -7.82 2.74 -0.43
CA VAL A 270 -7.96 3.53 -1.68
C VAL A 270 -8.98 4.68 -1.53
N LEU A 271 -10.02 4.50 -0.71
CA LEU A 271 -11.14 5.45 -0.63
C LEU A 271 -10.78 6.79 0.01
N TYR A 272 -9.70 6.90 0.80
CA TYR A 272 -9.25 8.21 1.31
C TYR A 272 -8.67 9.10 0.18
N GLN A 273 -8.32 8.49 -0.96
CA GLN A 273 -7.66 9.17 -2.08
C GLN A 273 -8.63 9.61 -3.17
N VAL A 274 -9.92 9.25 -3.05
CA VAL A 274 -10.93 9.55 -4.07
C VAL A 274 -11.95 10.59 -3.57
N PRO A 275 -12.59 11.35 -4.47
CA PRO A 275 -13.68 12.24 -4.13
C PRO A 275 -14.83 11.50 -3.41
N ALA A 276 -15.58 12.22 -2.57
CA ALA A 276 -16.69 11.63 -1.82
C ALA A 276 -17.75 11.03 -2.76
N GLU A 277 -18.01 11.72 -3.86
CA GLU A 277 -18.98 11.35 -4.89
C GLU A 277 -18.64 10.00 -5.54
N LEU A 278 -17.35 9.72 -5.73
CA LEU A 278 -16.88 8.43 -6.24
C LEU A 278 -17.14 7.31 -5.22
N SER A 279 -16.85 7.57 -3.94
CA SER A 279 -17.11 6.60 -2.86
C SER A 279 -18.60 6.31 -2.66
N GLU A 280 -19.46 7.32 -2.84
CA GLU A 280 -20.93 7.16 -2.80
C GLU A 280 -21.43 6.35 -4.00
N ALA A 281 -20.95 6.64 -5.20
CA ALA A 281 -21.29 5.88 -6.40
C ALA A 281 -20.85 4.41 -6.30
N LEU A 282 -19.63 4.15 -5.79
CA LEU A 282 -19.13 2.79 -5.58
C LEU A 282 -19.99 2.04 -4.55
N THR A 283 -20.40 2.74 -3.50
CA THR A 283 -21.31 2.17 -2.50
C THR A 283 -22.63 1.76 -3.15
N ALA A 284 -23.28 2.65 -3.89
CA ALA A 284 -24.54 2.34 -4.57
C ALA A 284 -24.39 1.17 -5.56
N LEU A 285 -23.29 1.12 -6.31
CA LEU A 285 -22.98 0.02 -7.23
C LEU A 285 -22.88 -1.32 -6.50
N LEU A 286 -22.06 -1.39 -5.44
CA LEU A 286 -21.84 -2.62 -4.69
C LEU A 286 -23.09 -3.08 -3.94
N GLU A 287 -23.87 -2.14 -3.39
CA GLU A 287 -25.15 -2.45 -2.75
C GLU A 287 -26.17 -3.06 -3.73
N ALA A 288 -26.22 -2.56 -4.98
CA ALA A 288 -27.04 -3.15 -6.02
C ALA A 288 -26.56 -4.58 -6.39
N GLN A 289 -25.25 -4.78 -6.54
CA GLN A 289 -24.66 -6.09 -6.84
C GLN A 289 -24.89 -7.11 -5.72
N MET A 290 -24.86 -6.69 -4.45
CA MET A 290 -25.17 -7.55 -3.29
C MET A 290 -26.61 -8.09 -3.30
N ALA A 291 -27.54 -7.41 -3.97
CA ALA A 291 -28.92 -7.88 -4.11
C ALA A 291 -29.09 -8.95 -5.20
N GLU A 292 -28.13 -9.08 -6.11
CA GLU A 292 -28.21 -9.96 -7.30
C GLU A 292 -27.36 -11.23 -7.15
N ARG A 293 -26.28 -11.17 -6.36
CA ARG A 293 -25.36 -12.29 -6.14
C ARG A 293 -24.80 -12.29 -4.72
N GLN A 294 -24.16 -13.40 -4.33
CA GLN A 294 -23.43 -13.48 -3.06
C GLN A 294 -22.14 -12.65 -3.13
N LEU A 295 -22.27 -11.35 -2.87
CA LEU A 295 -21.16 -10.41 -2.82
C LEU A 295 -20.92 -9.94 -1.38
N HIS A 296 -19.66 -9.98 -0.99
CA HIS A 296 -19.14 -9.46 0.26
C HIS A 296 -18.20 -8.30 -0.04
N TRP A 297 -18.27 -7.25 0.77
CA TRP A 297 -17.38 -6.10 0.61
C TRP A 297 -16.60 -5.85 1.90
N LEU A 298 -15.28 -6.03 1.84
CA LEU A 298 -14.35 -5.62 2.89
C LEU A 298 -13.83 -4.23 2.57
N THR A 299 -14.26 -3.24 3.34
CA THR A 299 -13.99 -1.83 3.02
C THR A 299 -13.36 -1.10 4.17
N GLY A 300 -12.24 -0.44 3.90
CA GLY A 300 -11.65 0.50 4.84
C GLY A 300 -12.32 1.86 4.82
N GLN A 301 -12.23 2.57 5.94
CA GLN A 301 -12.87 3.88 6.05
C GLN A 301 -12.22 4.89 5.09
N ARG A 302 -13.05 5.75 4.52
CA ARG A 302 -12.59 6.92 3.76
C ARG A 302 -11.91 7.95 4.66
N ASP A 303 -12.55 8.31 5.76
CA ASP A 303 -12.07 9.39 6.63
C ASP A 303 -11.03 8.85 7.62
N LEU A 304 -9.77 9.22 7.41
CA LEU A 304 -8.68 8.93 8.34
C LEU A 304 -8.78 9.92 9.50
N SER A 305 -9.10 9.44 10.71
CA SER A 305 -9.33 10.29 11.89
C SER A 305 -8.06 10.96 12.46
N GLY A 306 -6.92 10.84 11.77
CA GLY A 306 -5.61 11.30 12.25
C GLY A 306 -5.09 10.52 13.47
N GLY A 307 -5.79 9.47 13.91
CA GLY A 307 -5.36 8.59 14.99
C GLY A 307 -4.39 7.49 14.51
N GLU A 308 -3.86 6.72 15.45
CA GLU A 308 -2.93 5.59 15.19
C GLU A 308 -3.53 4.44 14.37
N SER A 309 -4.83 4.51 14.04
CA SER A 309 -5.58 3.37 13.51
C SER A 309 -6.58 3.75 12.43
N VAL A 310 -6.71 2.86 11.47
CA VAL A 310 -7.77 2.79 10.47
C VAL A 310 -8.69 1.62 10.78
N ARG A 311 -9.81 1.51 10.07
CA ARG A 311 -10.79 0.46 10.33
C ARG A 311 -11.16 -0.28 9.05
N LEU A 312 -11.53 -1.55 9.20
CA LEU A 312 -12.07 -2.41 8.13
C LEU A 312 -13.47 -2.87 8.52
N ASP A 313 -14.44 -2.59 7.65
CA ASP A 313 -15.81 -3.08 7.73
C ASP A 313 -16.03 -4.25 6.78
N TRP A 314 -16.99 -5.08 7.12
CA TRP A 314 -17.58 -6.07 6.24
C TRP A 314 -19.03 -5.70 5.97
N ARG A 315 -19.37 -5.57 4.69
CA ARG A 315 -20.72 -5.31 4.21
C ARG A 315 -21.23 -6.48 3.39
N ARG A 316 -22.49 -6.86 3.58
CA ARG A 316 -23.13 -7.99 2.89
C ARG A 316 -24.65 -7.84 2.89
N TRP A 317 -25.31 -8.55 1.98
CA TRP A 317 -26.75 -8.75 2.03
C TRP A 317 -27.14 -9.80 3.09
N THR A 318 -28.24 -9.54 3.81
CA THR A 318 -28.92 -10.46 4.74
C THR A 318 -30.43 -10.41 4.48
N ASP A 319 -31.20 -11.25 5.19
CA ASP A 319 -32.67 -11.25 5.09
C ASP A 319 -33.29 -9.89 5.45
N ASP A 320 -32.59 -9.08 6.26
CA ASP A 320 -33.02 -7.74 6.71
C ASP A 320 -32.43 -6.60 5.84
N GLY A 321 -31.77 -6.94 4.72
CA GLY A 321 -31.11 -5.99 3.83
C GLY A 321 -29.58 -5.92 4.05
N ILE A 322 -28.98 -4.76 3.82
CA ILE A 322 -27.52 -4.63 3.87
C ILE A 322 -27.05 -4.42 5.30
N GLU A 323 -26.27 -5.39 5.79
CA GLU A 323 -25.61 -5.33 7.09
C GLU A 323 -24.19 -4.77 6.93
N THR A 324 -23.75 -3.94 7.88
CA THR A 324 -22.35 -3.48 7.99
C THR A 324 -21.81 -3.83 9.37
N THR A 325 -20.76 -4.65 9.41
CA THR A 325 -20.10 -5.10 10.64
C THR A 325 -18.67 -4.58 10.67
N ARG A 326 -18.31 -3.88 11.75
CA ARG A 326 -16.91 -3.53 12.01
C ARG A 326 -16.14 -4.78 12.42
N LEU A 327 -15.16 -5.19 11.63
CA LEU A 327 -14.34 -6.36 11.94
C LEU A 327 -13.10 -6.01 12.77
N VAL A 328 -12.41 -4.93 12.39
CA VAL A 328 -11.07 -4.66 12.95
C VAL A 328 -10.71 -3.18 12.86
N ASP A 329 -10.05 -2.69 13.91
CA ASP A 329 -9.25 -1.46 13.88
C ASP A 329 -7.76 -1.85 13.81
N TYR A 330 -6.96 -1.25 12.94
CA TYR A 330 -5.58 -1.65 12.69
C TYR A 330 -4.67 -0.46 12.38
N GLU A 331 -3.37 -0.59 12.61
CA GLU A 331 -2.39 0.41 12.17
C GLU A 331 -2.36 0.48 10.64
N PRO A 332 -2.25 1.65 9.99
CA PRO A 332 -2.31 1.78 8.53
C PRO A 332 -1.41 0.82 7.71
N HIS A 333 -0.25 0.42 8.24
CA HIS A 333 0.64 -0.55 7.61
C HIS A 333 0.50 -1.97 8.18
N GLY A 334 -0.44 -2.25 9.07
CA GLY A 334 -0.70 -3.58 9.62
C GLY A 334 0.27 -4.03 10.70
N ALA A 335 0.96 -3.11 11.39
CA ALA A 335 1.86 -3.47 12.50
C ALA A 335 1.12 -4.09 13.69
N TRP A 336 -0.15 -3.72 13.88
CA TRP A 336 -1.01 -4.28 14.90
C TRP A 336 -2.47 -4.23 14.47
N LEU A 337 -3.30 -5.07 15.09
CA LEU A 337 -4.75 -5.08 14.91
C LEU A 337 -5.50 -5.27 16.24
N SER A 338 -6.71 -4.73 16.32
CA SER A 338 -7.68 -4.90 17.41
C SER A 338 -8.96 -5.48 16.81
N TRP A 339 -9.13 -6.78 16.96
CA TRP A 339 -10.26 -7.52 16.41
C TRP A 339 -11.54 -7.24 17.21
N ARG A 340 -12.65 -7.07 16.50
CA ARG A 340 -13.98 -6.88 17.08
C ARG A 340 -14.73 -8.23 17.07
N PRO A 341 -15.44 -8.57 18.17
CA PRO A 341 -16.19 -9.83 18.28
C PRO A 341 -17.23 -10.03 17.17
#